data_AF-A0A179D4N9-F1
#
_entry.id   AF-A0A179D4N9-F1
#
_cell.length_a   1.000
_cell.length_b   1.000
_cell.length_c   1.000
_cell.angle_alpha   90.00
_cell.angle_beta   90.00
_cell.angle_gamma   90.00
#
_symmetry.space_group_name_H-M   'P 1'
#
loop_
_entity.id
_entity.type
_entity.pdbx_description
1 polymer ?
#
loop_
_entity_poly.entity_id
_entity_poly.type
_entity_poly.pdbx_seq_one_letter_code
_entity_poly.pdbx_strand_id
1 'polypeptide(L)'
;MGIKIEHGDKVTFRYQVFSDTGLVDASPTPITVVVGEGQFFRPVEEGLLGKEEGEKVVVWVPPEEHYGRYDPKKVKLIPSEKLPPQARVGETVFIQDEFGVLHPAKLRRRDVSLAVVDLNHPLAGKYLRFEVEILKIEKTPSEPSGEGGDL
;
A
#
# COMPACT_ATOMS: atom_id res chain seq x y z
N MET A 1 -14.21 22.83 20.30
CA MET A 1 -14.63 21.89 19.24
C MET A 1 -13.46 21.81 18.27
N GLY A 2 -12.81 20.66 18.18
CA GLY A 2 -11.67 20.46 17.29
C GLY A 2 -12.10 20.42 15.83
N ILE A 3 -11.14 20.66 14.93
CA ILE A 3 -11.33 20.46 13.49
C ILE A 3 -11.40 18.96 13.25
N LYS A 4 -12.50 18.49 12.65
CA LYS A 4 -12.69 17.09 12.27
C LYS A 4 -12.43 16.89 10.79
N ILE A 5 -11.81 15.76 10.44
CA ILE A 5 -11.52 15.38 9.06
C ILE A 5 -12.82 15.02 8.32
N GLU A 6 -12.98 15.58 7.12
CA GLU A 6 -14.05 15.32 6.17
C GLU A 6 -13.47 15.03 4.78
N HIS A 7 -14.30 14.55 3.85
CA HIS A 7 -13.88 14.37 2.46
C HIS A 7 -13.45 15.71 1.84
N GLY A 8 -12.35 15.67 1.06
CA GLY A 8 -11.75 16.85 0.45
C GLY A 8 -10.75 17.59 1.35
N ASP A 9 -10.64 17.23 2.63
CA ASP A 9 -9.62 17.80 3.51
C ASP A 9 -8.23 17.26 3.20
N LYS A 10 -7.23 18.12 3.34
CA LYS A 10 -5.83 17.73 3.31
C LYS A 10 -5.39 17.34 4.71
N VAL A 11 -4.92 16.11 4.85
CA VAL A 11 -4.47 15.56 6.14
C VAL A 11 -3.02 15.16 6.02
N THR A 12 -2.19 15.71 6.91
CA THR A 12 -0.80 15.29 7.10
C THR A 12 -0.73 14.30 8.24
N PHE A 13 -0.14 13.13 8.01
CA PHE A 13 0.01 12.10 9.03
C PHE A 13 1.29 11.28 8.87
N ARG A 14 1.68 10.58 9.93
CA ARG A 14 2.65 9.47 9.86
C ARG A 14 1.91 8.16 9.94
N TYR A 15 2.44 7.12 9.32
CA TYR A 15 1.88 5.78 9.43
C TYR A 15 2.95 4.72 9.70
N GLN A 16 2.51 3.64 10.33
CA GLN A 16 3.24 2.38 10.47
C GLN A 16 2.32 1.24 10.04
N VAL A 17 2.84 0.33 9.25
CA VAL A 17 2.12 -0.83 8.73
C VAL A 17 2.69 -2.07 9.38
N PHE A 18 1.83 -2.83 10.04
CA PHE A 18 2.17 -4.10 10.65
C PHE A 18 1.47 -5.23 9.92
N SER A 19 2.18 -6.32 9.71
CA SER A 19 1.58 -7.61 9.33
C SER A 19 1.71 -8.60 10.48
N ASP A 20 1.27 -9.84 10.24
CA ASP A 20 1.54 -11.03 11.07
C ASP A 20 3.00 -11.19 11.52
N THR A 21 3.96 -10.69 10.75
CA THR A 21 5.39 -10.81 11.01
C THR A 21 6.00 -9.59 11.70
N GLY A 22 5.20 -8.58 12.06
CA GLY A 22 5.66 -7.34 12.69
C GLY A 22 5.60 -6.12 11.75
N LEU A 23 6.44 -5.12 12.00
CA LEU A 23 6.50 -3.89 11.21
C LEU A 23 7.01 -4.21 9.79
N VAL A 24 6.23 -3.88 8.77
CA VAL A 24 6.55 -4.15 7.37
C VAL A 24 6.76 -2.90 6.52
N ASP A 25 6.17 -1.78 6.93
CA ASP A 25 6.35 -0.49 6.26
C ASP A 25 6.12 0.65 7.27
N ALA A 26 6.71 1.81 7.02
CA ALA A 26 6.51 3.01 7.82
C ALA A 26 6.85 4.26 7.02
N SER A 27 6.11 5.34 7.22
CA SER A 27 6.41 6.62 6.59
C SER A 27 7.70 7.22 7.18
N PRO A 28 8.79 7.39 6.40
CA PRO A 28 10.02 8.00 6.91
C PRO A 28 9.82 9.49 7.24
N THR A 29 8.98 10.16 6.47
CA THR A 29 8.52 11.53 6.69
C THR A 29 6.99 11.55 6.69
N PRO A 30 6.35 12.53 7.35
CA PRO A 30 4.92 12.73 7.22
C PRO A 30 4.49 12.80 5.75
N ILE A 31 3.35 12.20 5.46
CA ILE A 31 2.72 12.27 4.15
C ILE A 31 1.47 13.14 4.24
N THR A 32 1.14 13.82 3.14
CA THR A 32 -0.09 14.60 3.01
C THR A 32 -0.94 14.00 1.91
N VAL A 33 -2.21 13.75 2.22
CA VAL A 33 -3.20 13.22 1.27
C VAL A 33 -4.49 14.03 1.36
N VAL A 34 -5.26 14.04 0.27
CA VAL A 34 -6.63 14.53 0.27
C VAL A 34 -7.56 13.35 0.54
N VAL A 35 -8.35 13.43 1.61
CA VAL A 35 -9.22 12.33 2.03
C VAL A 35 -10.38 12.19 1.06
N GLY A 36 -10.57 10.99 0.49
CA GLY A 36 -11.62 10.67 -0.48
C GLY A 36 -11.16 10.68 -1.95
N GLU A 37 -9.94 11.13 -2.24
CA GLU A 37 -9.40 11.17 -3.61
C GLU A 37 -8.68 9.87 -4.01
N GLY A 38 -8.60 8.87 -3.12
CA GLY A 38 -7.94 7.60 -3.39
C GLY A 38 -6.42 7.74 -3.56
N GLN A 39 -5.82 8.74 -2.92
CA GLN A 39 -4.37 8.94 -2.91
C GLN A 39 -3.67 7.97 -1.95
N PHE A 40 -4.43 7.32 -1.07
CA PHE A 40 -4.00 6.29 -0.15
C PHE A 40 -4.99 5.11 -0.13
N PHE A 41 -4.74 4.10 0.70
CA PHE A 41 -5.66 2.96 0.83
C PHE A 41 -7.01 3.42 1.35
N ARG A 42 -8.08 3.18 0.58
CA ARG A 42 -9.44 3.61 0.89
C ARG A 42 -9.88 3.33 2.33
N PRO A 43 -9.66 2.14 2.92
CA PRO A 43 -10.08 1.89 4.30
C PRO A 43 -9.34 2.77 5.31
N VAL A 44 -8.10 3.17 5.00
CA VAL A 44 -7.34 4.09 5.85
C VAL A 44 -7.91 5.50 5.73
N GLU A 45 -8.18 5.99 4.53
CA GLU A 45 -8.83 7.30 4.33
C GLU A 45 -10.19 7.38 5.03
N GLU A 46 -11.03 6.35 4.89
CA GLU A 46 -12.32 6.26 5.58
C GLU A 46 -12.15 6.21 7.10
N GLY A 47 -11.11 5.53 7.60
CA GLY A 47 -10.78 5.46 9.01
C GLY A 47 -10.33 6.79 9.63
N LEU A 48 -9.88 7.75 8.81
CA LEU A 48 -9.51 9.10 9.25
C LEU A 48 -10.73 10.03 9.41
N LEU A 49 -11.86 9.72 8.77
CA LEU A 49 -13.05 10.57 8.82
C LEU A 49 -13.54 10.78 10.27
N GLY A 50 -13.86 12.03 10.60
CA GLY A 50 -14.35 12.41 11.92
C GLY A 50 -13.29 12.49 13.02
N LYS A 51 -12.01 12.23 12.70
CA LYS A 51 -10.88 12.33 13.63
C LYS A 51 -10.31 13.74 13.71
N GLU A 52 -9.64 14.03 14.81
CA GLU A 52 -9.04 15.32 15.11
C GLU A 52 -7.50 15.28 15.04
N GLU A 53 -6.89 16.46 14.93
CA GLU A 53 -5.43 16.61 14.94
C GLU A 53 -4.83 16.09 16.26
N GLY A 54 -3.73 15.32 16.17
CA GLY A 54 -3.09 14.68 17.31
C GLY A 54 -3.68 13.30 17.68
N GLU A 55 -4.78 12.88 17.07
CA GLU A 55 -5.32 11.53 17.29
C GLU A 55 -4.46 10.44 16.62
N LYS A 56 -4.46 9.27 17.25
CA LYS A 56 -3.91 8.02 16.69
C LYS A 56 -5.05 7.08 16.32
N VAL A 57 -5.01 6.60 15.08
CA VAL A 57 -6.03 5.73 14.50
C VAL A 57 -5.39 4.40 14.15
N VAL A 58 -6.10 3.31 14.43
CA VAL A 58 -5.70 1.97 13.99
C VAL A 58 -6.73 1.47 13.01
N VAL A 59 -6.30 1.16 11.79
CA VAL A 59 -7.14 0.66 10.71
C VAL A 59 -6.66 -0.72 10.28
N TRP A 60 -7.57 -1.68 10.22
CA TRP A 60 -7.30 -3.00 9.66
C TRP A 60 -7.71 -3.04 8.20
N VAL A 61 -6.75 -3.33 7.32
CA VAL A 61 -6.94 -3.34 5.87
C VAL A 61 -6.85 -4.78 5.38
N PRO A 62 -7.94 -5.33 4.82
CA PRO A 62 -7.94 -6.68 4.25
C PRO A 62 -7.12 -6.72 2.95
N PRO A 63 -6.63 -7.91 2.53
CA PRO A 63 -5.87 -8.10 1.30
C PRO A 63 -6.46 -7.44 0.06
N GLU A 64 -7.78 -7.54 -0.08
CA GLU A 64 -8.54 -7.05 -1.22
C GLU A 64 -8.51 -5.52 -1.39
N GLU A 65 -8.22 -4.79 -0.31
CA GLU A 65 -8.25 -3.32 -0.25
C GLU A 65 -6.85 -2.69 -0.25
N HIS A 66 -5.80 -3.49 -0.47
CA HIS A 66 -4.41 -2.99 -0.62
C HIS A 66 -3.70 -3.53 -1.87
N TYR A 67 -2.60 -4.25 -1.69
CA TYR A 67 -1.83 -4.98 -2.70
C TYR A 67 -2.54 -6.19 -3.31
N GLY A 68 -3.80 -6.44 -2.92
CA GLY A 68 -4.65 -7.48 -3.47
C GLY A 68 -4.47 -8.85 -2.81
N ARG A 69 -5.28 -9.79 -3.29
CA ARG A 69 -5.18 -11.20 -2.89
C ARG A 69 -3.92 -11.81 -3.48
N TYR A 70 -3.36 -12.78 -2.76
CA TYR A 70 -2.34 -13.64 -3.31
C TYR A 70 -2.87 -14.39 -4.54
N ASP A 71 -2.18 -14.28 -5.67
CA ASP A 71 -2.54 -14.96 -6.91
C ASP A 71 -1.57 -16.13 -7.18
N PRO A 72 -2.02 -17.39 -7.05
CA PRO A 72 -1.21 -18.55 -7.39
C PRO A 72 -0.70 -18.56 -8.83
N LYS A 73 -1.39 -17.88 -9.76
CA LYS A 73 -0.99 -17.80 -11.18
C LYS A 73 0.23 -16.90 -11.40
N LYS A 74 0.56 -16.04 -10.44
CA LYS A 74 1.79 -15.21 -10.41
C LYS A 74 3.01 -15.99 -9.91
N VAL A 75 2.82 -17.21 -9.43
CA VAL A 75 3.94 -18.14 -9.20
C VAL A 75 4.34 -18.77 -10.53
N LYS A 76 5.58 -18.56 -10.93
CA LYS A 76 6.12 -19.00 -12.22
C LYS A 76 7.28 -19.96 -12.02
N LEU A 77 7.39 -20.89 -12.96
CA LEU A 77 8.55 -21.75 -13.14
C LEU A 77 9.43 -21.10 -14.21
N ILE A 78 10.71 -20.88 -13.90
CA ILE A 78 11.68 -20.29 -14.84
C ILE A 78 12.96 -21.11 -14.87
N PRO A 79 13.76 -21.04 -15.95
CA PRO A 79 15.09 -21.63 -15.95
C PRO A 79 15.98 -21.00 -14.87
N SER A 80 16.69 -21.82 -14.09
CA SER A 80 17.60 -21.37 -13.02
C SER A 80 18.74 -20.48 -13.52
N GLU A 81 19.06 -20.57 -14.82
CA GLU A 81 20.07 -19.74 -15.49
C GLU A 81 19.62 -18.28 -15.66
N LYS A 82 18.30 -18.01 -15.66
CA LYS A 82 17.77 -16.64 -15.67
C LYS A 82 17.92 -15.92 -14.32
N LEU A 83 18.32 -16.64 -13.27
CA LEU A 83 18.53 -16.08 -11.95
C LEU A 83 20.01 -15.79 -11.73
N PRO A 84 20.35 -14.73 -10.96
CA PRO A 84 21.72 -14.48 -10.53
C PRO A 84 22.30 -15.73 -9.85
N PRO A 85 23.55 -16.13 -10.15
CA PRO A 85 24.19 -17.31 -9.54
C PRO A 85 24.18 -17.26 -8.00
N GLN A 86 24.34 -16.07 -7.43
CA GLN A 86 24.37 -15.83 -6.00
C GLN A 86 22.99 -15.78 -5.31
N ALA A 87 21.89 -15.76 -6.07
CA ALA A 87 20.54 -15.63 -5.51
C ALA A 87 20.16 -16.83 -4.64
N ARG A 88 19.61 -16.54 -3.45
CA ARG A 88 19.22 -17.55 -2.46
C ARG A 88 17.70 -17.63 -2.32
N VAL A 89 17.22 -18.82 -1.98
CA VAL A 89 15.80 -19.03 -1.67
C VAL A 89 15.39 -18.10 -0.52
N GLY A 90 14.27 -17.40 -0.71
CA GLY A 90 13.74 -16.40 0.22
C GLY A 90 14.05 -14.96 -0.19
N GLU A 91 15.06 -14.73 -1.03
CA GLU A 91 15.45 -13.40 -1.49
C GLU A 91 14.53 -12.88 -2.60
N THR A 92 14.51 -11.56 -2.76
CA THR A 92 13.91 -10.88 -3.90
C THR A 92 14.89 -10.89 -5.06
N VAL A 93 14.46 -11.42 -6.19
CA VAL A 93 15.18 -11.46 -7.47
C VAL A 93 14.41 -10.65 -8.50
N PHE A 94 15.08 -10.16 -9.54
CA PHE A 94 14.44 -9.44 -10.63
C PHE A 94 14.34 -10.34 -11.86
N ILE A 95 13.11 -10.53 -12.35
CA ILE A 95 12.82 -11.35 -13.52
C ILE A 95 12.51 -10.45 -14.70
N GLN A 96 13.22 -10.65 -15.79
CA GLN A 96 12.98 -9.93 -17.03
C GLN A 96 11.81 -10.55 -17.80
N ASP A 97 10.85 -9.72 -18.21
CA ASP A 97 9.77 -10.13 -19.11
C ASP A 97 10.18 -10.05 -20.60
N GLU A 98 9.24 -10.36 -21.49
CA GLU A 98 9.44 -10.39 -22.95
C GLU A 98 9.74 -9.01 -23.55
N PHE A 99 9.36 -7.94 -22.85
CA PHE A 99 9.61 -6.54 -23.25
C PHE A 99 10.89 -5.98 -22.62
N GLY A 100 11.63 -6.81 -21.87
CA GLY A 100 12.87 -6.42 -21.22
C GLY A 100 12.69 -5.73 -19.87
N VAL A 101 11.45 -5.66 -19.35
CA VAL A 101 11.14 -5.00 -18.07
C VAL A 101 11.48 -5.95 -16.91
N LEU A 102 12.16 -5.42 -15.89
CA LEU A 102 12.50 -6.17 -14.68
C LEU A 102 11.37 -6.10 -13.65
N HIS A 103 10.85 -7.26 -13.27
CA HIS A 103 9.81 -7.41 -12.26
C HIS A 103 10.40 -8.04 -10.99
N PRO A 104 10.17 -7.46 -9.79
CA PRO A 104 10.58 -8.09 -8.56
C PRO A 104 9.78 -9.37 -8.31
N ALA A 105 10.46 -10.44 -7.91
CA ALA A 105 9.87 -11.72 -7.57
C ALA A 105 10.57 -12.33 -6.36
N LYS A 106 9.86 -13.07 -5.52
CA LYS A 106 10.46 -13.83 -4.43
C LYS A 106 10.91 -15.21 -4.92
N LEU A 107 12.19 -15.56 -4.72
CA LEU A 107 12.69 -16.89 -5.04
C LEU A 107 12.17 -17.90 -4.02
N ARG A 108 11.25 -18.78 -4.43
CA ARG A 108 10.63 -19.79 -3.55
C ARG A 108 11.40 -21.11 -3.53
N ARG A 109 11.98 -21.49 -4.67
CA ARG A 109 12.80 -22.71 -4.81
C ARG A 109 13.78 -22.56 -5.95
N ARG A 110 14.96 -23.17 -5.83
CA ARG A 110 15.94 -23.26 -6.90
C ARG A 110 16.48 -24.69 -6.98
N ASP A 111 16.27 -25.32 -8.12
CA ASP A 111 16.83 -26.61 -8.51
C ASP A 111 17.92 -26.38 -9.58
N VAL A 112 18.59 -27.45 -10.03
CA VAL A 112 19.71 -27.35 -11.00
C VAL A 112 19.29 -26.65 -12.30
N SER A 113 18.14 -27.03 -12.86
CA SER A 113 17.65 -26.51 -14.15
C SER A 113 16.53 -25.48 -14.00
N LEU A 114 15.71 -25.59 -12.96
CA LEU A 114 14.48 -24.82 -12.80
C LEU A 114 14.38 -24.16 -11.44
N ALA A 115 13.74 -23.01 -11.41
CA ALA A 115 13.43 -22.28 -10.19
C ALA A 115 11.97 -21.88 -10.14
N VAL A 116 11.43 -21.79 -8.93
CA VAL A 116 10.08 -21.30 -8.65
C VAL A 116 10.21 -19.88 -8.11
N VAL A 117 9.61 -18.93 -8.80
CA VAL A 117 9.58 -17.52 -8.42
C VAL A 117 8.14 -17.07 -8.22
N ASP A 118 7.94 -16.14 -7.30
CA ASP A 118 6.64 -15.62 -6.93
C ASP A 118 6.59 -14.12 -7.19
N LEU A 119 5.81 -13.72 -8.20
CA LEU A 119 5.64 -12.32 -8.63
C LEU A 119 4.57 -11.58 -7.82
N ASN A 120 4.00 -12.20 -6.77
CA ASN A 120 3.11 -11.48 -5.88
C ASN A 120 3.86 -10.40 -5.10
N HIS A 121 3.17 -9.29 -4.80
CA HIS A 121 3.68 -8.30 -3.86
C HIS A 121 3.97 -9.00 -2.51
N PRO A 122 5.07 -8.66 -1.78
CA PRO A 122 5.41 -9.31 -0.51
C PRO A 122 4.30 -9.28 0.55
N LEU A 123 3.41 -8.29 0.46
CA LEU A 123 2.27 -8.09 1.37
C LEU A 123 0.93 -8.60 0.82
N ALA A 124 0.89 -9.11 -0.42
CA ALA A 124 -0.34 -9.65 -1.01
C ALA A 124 -0.91 -10.81 -0.17
N GLY A 125 -2.22 -10.84 -0.02
CA GLY A 125 -2.91 -11.87 0.77
C GLY A 125 -2.79 -11.73 2.29
N LYS A 126 -2.10 -10.71 2.82
CA LYS A 126 -1.97 -10.47 4.27
C LYS A 126 -2.97 -9.44 4.77
N TYR A 127 -3.49 -9.62 5.99
CA TYR A 127 -4.16 -8.52 6.70
C TYR A 127 -3.10 -7.55 7.22
N LEU A 128 -3.30 -6.27 6.96
CA LEU A 128 -2.38 -5.22 7.39
C LEU A 128 -3.04 -4.34 8.44
N ARG A 129 -2.28 -3.97 9.46
CA ARG A 129 -2.70 -3.06 10.52
C ARG A 129 -1.95 -1.75 10.35
N PHE A 130 -2.67 -0.72 9.94
CA PHE A 130 -2.16 0.63 9.81
C PHE A 130 -2.37 1.37 11.13
N GLU A 131 -1.28 1.80 11.74
CA GLU A 131 -1.31 2.80 12.80
C GLU A 131 -1.02 4.16 12.17
N VAL A 132 -1.94 5.10 12.29
CA VAL A 132 -1.83 6.44 11.71
C VAL A 132 -1.86 7.48 12.83
N GLU A 133 -0.91 8.40 12.80
CA GLU A 133 -0.84 9.55 13.71
C GLU A 133 -1.10 10.83 12.92
N ILE A 134 -2.23 11.47 13.20
CA ILE A 134 -2.67 12.69 12.51
C ILE A 134 -1.87 13.87 13.05
N LEU A 135 -1.14 14.56 12.17
CA LEU A 135 -0.26 15.66 12.55
C LEU A 135 -0.83 17.03 12.20
N LYS A 136 -1.56 17.14 11.09
CA LYS A 136 -2.14 18.40 10.65
C LYS A 136 -3.40 18.16 9.83
N ILE A 137 -4.42 18.99 10.03
CA ILE A 137 -5.61 19.04 9.18
C ILE A 137 -5.71 20.41 8.51
N GLU A 138 -5.77 20.43 7.19
CA GLU A 138 -5.99 21.62 6.39
C GLU A 138 -7.33 21.49 5.66
N LYS A 139 -8.32 22.26 6.11
CA LYS A 139 -9.61 22.36 5.43
C LYS A 139 -9.39 22.92 4.03
N THR A 140 -9.75 22.17 3.01
CA THR A 140 -9.87 22.76 1.67
C THR A 140 -11.16 23.58 1.70
N PRO A 141 -11.13 24.87 1.33
CA PRO A 141 -12.36 25.64 1.24
C PRO A 141 -13.27 24.92 0.24
N SER A 142 -14.41 24.43 0.72
CA SER A 142 -15.49 23.98 -0.15
C SER A 142 -15.81 25.15 -1.07
N GLU A 143 -15.53 25.03 -2.37
CA GLU A 143 -16.15 25.93 -3.32
C GLU A 143 -17.67 25.82 -3.09
N PRO A 144 -18.38 26.92 -2.83
CA PRO A 144 -19.83 26.85 -2.86
C PRO A 144 -20.16 26.41 -4.28
N SER A 145 -20.84 25.27 -4.39
CA SER A 145 -21.44 24.76 -5.62
C SER A 145 -22.37 25.83 -6.17
N GLY A 146 -21.79 26.74 -6.96
CA GLY A 146 -22.47 27.82 -7.63
C GLY A 146 -22.71 27.41 -9.06
N GLU A 147 -23.80 26.69 -9.29
CA GLU A 147 -24.49 26.77 -10.57
C GLU A 147 -25.93 27.19 -10.29
N GLY A 148 -26.09 28.51 -10.27
CA GLY A 148 -27.36 29.12 -10.60
C GLY A 148 -27.70 28.80 -12.05
N GLY A 149 -28.87 28.21 -12.24
CA GLY A 149 -29.50 27.99 -13.53
C GLY A 149 -31.00 28.24 -13.42
N ASP A 150 -31.40 29.33 -12.77
CA ASP A 150 -32.69 29.96 -13.01
C ASP A 150 -32.44 31.06 -14.04
N LEU A 151 -32.96 30.83 -15.26
CA LEU A 151 -33.70 31.75 -16.14
C LEU A 151 -33.82 31.17 -17.56
#